data_AF-A0A258VBT4-F1
#
_entry.id   AF-A0A258VBT4-F1
#
_cell.length_a   1.000
_cell.length_b   1.000
_cell.length_c   1.000
_cell.angle_alpha   90.00
_cell.angle_beta   90.00
_cell.angle_gamma   90.00
#
_symmetry.space_group_name_H-M   'P 1'
#
loop_
_entity.id
_entity.type
_entity.pdbx_description
1 polymer ?
#
loop_
_entity_poly.entity_id
_entity_poly.type
_entity_poly.pdbx_seq_one_letter_code
_entity_poly.pdbx_strand_id
1 'polypeptide(L)'
;MKKIKLVFLMLSVLAFNVGCAHYHKIMGTEQKSEIPEGVRVKIGSPEVKEGDSVDIFKKVCPKRKSNPKIEQVDHSCDSVKVGTSKVIKILTKDTAIIETPTFKVEGEMTVEKSDN
;
A
#
# COMPACT_ATOMS: atom_id res chain seq x y z
N MET A 1 -29.07 -49.10 5.70
CA MET A 1 -28.04 -48.12 6.13
C MET A 1 -27.41 -47.50 4.89
N LYS A 2 -27.83 -46.28 4.50
CA LYS A 2 -27.25 -45.52 3.39
C LYS A 2 -26.68 -44.22 3.96
N LYS A 3 -25.45 -44.29 4.46
CA LYS A 3 -24.61 -43.13 4.76
C LYS A 3 -23.44 -43.19 3.78
N ILE A 4 -22.85 -42.04 3.46
CA ILE A 4 -21.68 -41.85 2.59
C ILE A 4 -22.04 -41.63 1.11
N LYS A 5 -22.57 -40.45 0.79
CA LYS A 5 -22.27 -39.70 -0.45
C LYS A 5 -22.48 -38.18 -0.25
N LEU A 6 -21.99 -37.64 0.87
CA LEU A 6 -22.09 -36.21 1.18
C LEU A 6 -20.76 -35.67 1.72
N VAL A 7 -19.65 -36.00 1.08
CA VAL A 7 -18.30 -35.51 1.48
C VAL A 7 -17.50 -34.95 0.29
N PHE A 8 -18.05 -34.94 -0.93
CA PHE A 8 -17.33 -34.44 -2.12
C PHE A 8 -17.77 -33.05 -2.59
N LEU A 9 -18.58 -32.33 -1.82
CA LEU A 9 -19.05 -30.98 -2.17
C LEU A 9 -18.50 -29.88 -1.24
N MET A 10 -17.36 -30.15 -0.58
CA MET A 10 -16.71 -29.25 0.37
C MET A 10 -15.22 -29.04 0.02
N LEU A 11 -14.88 -29.02 -1.27
CA LEU A 11 -13.49 -28.83 -1.73
C LEU A 11 -13.32 -27.83 -2.88
N SER A 12 -14.30 -26.94 -3.12
CA SER A 12 -14.22 -25.94 -4.20
C SER A 12 -14.14 -24.48 -3.73
N VAL A 13 -14.07 -24.19 -2.43
CA VAL A 13 -14.10 -22.80 -1.91
C VAL A 13 -12.70 -22.26 -1.57
N LEU A 14 -11.62 -22.99 -1.87
CA LEU A 14 -10.28 -22.72 -1.32
C LEU A 14 -9.27 -22.05 -2.27
N ALA A 15 -9.67 -21.47 -3.42
CA ALA A 15 -8.69 -21.10 -4.45
C ALA A 15 -8.79 -19.68 -5.06
N PHE A 16 -9.31 -18.66 -4.36
CA PHE A 16 -9.38 -17.30 -4.92
C PHE A 16 -8.97 -16.15 -3.96
N ASN A 17 -7.98 -16.37 -3.09
CA ASN A 17 -7.27 -15.25 -2.44
C ASN A 17 -5.89 -15.05 -3.07
N VAL A 18 -5.86 -14.79 -4.38
CA VAL A 18 -4.74 -14.08 -5.01
C VAL A 18 -4.82 -12.63 -4.55
N GLY A 19 -4.13 -12.32 -3.45
CA GLY A 19 -3.94 -10.94 -2.99
C GLY A 19 -3.16 -10.17 -4.06
N CYS A 20 -3.88 -9.38 -4.86
CA CYS A 20 -3.25 -8.43 -5.76
C CYS A 20 -2.61 -7.32 -4.93
N ALA A 21 -1.27 -7.27 -4.90
CA ALA A 21 -0.51 -6.15 -4.37
C ALA A 21 -0.73 -4.93 -5.27
N HIS A 22 -1.69 -4.09 -4.91
CA HIS A 22 -1.97 -2.84 -5.63
C HIS A 22 -1.13 -1.71 -5.02
N TYR A 23 -0.08 -1.29 -5.73
CA TYR A 23 0.72 -0.14 -5.34
C TYR A 23 0.00 1.15 -5.74
N HIS A 24 -0.26 2.01 -4.76
CA HIS A 24 -1.04 3.22 -4.91
C HIS A 24 -0.15 4.48 -4.86
N LYS A 25 -0.14 5.25 -5.96
CA LYS A 25 0.75 6.41 -6.19
C LYS A 25 0.24 7.69 -5.50
N ILE A 26 1.13 8.48 -4.90
CA ILE A 26 0.86 9.81 -4.29
C ILE A 26 0.77 10.90 -5.38
N MET A 27 -0.23 11.78 -5.29
CA MET A 27 -0.57 12.75 -6.36
C MET A 27 -0.19 14.23 -6.09
N GLY A 28 0.44 14.55 -4.96
CA GLY A 28 0.92 15.90 -4.64
C GLY A 28 0.22 16.55 -3.44
N THR A 29 0.52 17.84 -3.20
CA THR A 29 -0.01 18.66 -2.11
C THR A 29 -1.16 19.55 -2.57
N GLU A 30 -2.25 19.61 -1.81
CA GLU A 30 -3.37 20.52 -2.05
C GLU A 30 -3.34 21.73 -1.11
N GLN A 31 -3.55 22.94 -1.66
CA GLN A 31 -3.71 24.17 -0.90
C GLN A 31 -5.19 24.40 -0.55
N LYS A 32 -5.43 24.92 0.67
CA LYS A 32 -6.72 25.11 1.35
C LYS A 32 -7.97 25.31 0.46
N SER A 33 -8.88 24.36 0.60
CA SER A 33 -10.33 24.46 0.35
C SER A 33 -11.04 23.81 1.56
N GLU A 34 -12.29 23.34 1.44
CA GLU A 34 -13.01 22.53 2.45
C GLU A 34 -12.27 21.23 2.86
N ILE A 35 -11.15 20.94 2.21
CA ILE A 35 -10.26 19.81 2.42
C ILE A 35 -9.10 20.26 3.34
N PRO A 36 -8.82 19.54 4.44
CA PRO A 36 -7.75 19.90 5.37
C PRO A 36 -6.37 19.80 4.71
N GLU A 37 -5.44 20.63 5.19
CA GLU A 37 -4.05 20.61 4.74
C GLU A 37 -3.40 19.25 5.05
N GLY A 38 -2.75 18.65 4.04
CA GLY A 38 -2.12 17.34 4.18
C GLY A 38 -1.65 16.77 2.85
N VAL A 39 -1.30 15.49 2.86
CA VAL A 39 -0.82 14.76 1.67
C VAL A 39 -1.94 13.88 1.13
N ARG A 40 -2.27 14.06 -0.15
CA ARG A 40 -3.28 13.24 -0.83
C ARG A 40 -2.68 11.92 -1.24
N VAL A 41 -3.21 10.84 -0.68
CA VAL A 41 -2.73 9.48 -0.89
C VAL A 41 -3.85 8.61 -1.45
N LYS A 42 -3.49 7.71 -2.36
CA LYS A 42 -4.39 6.63 -2.77
C LYS A 42 -4.30 5.53 -1.71
N ILE A 43 -5.43 5.19 -1.11
CA ILE A 43 -5.52 4.16 -0.08
C ILE A 43 -6.33 3.02 -0.68
N GLY A 44 -5.67 1.89 -0.91
CA GLY A 44 -6.20 0.77 -1.70
C GLY A 44 -7.27 -0.07 -1.04
N SER A 45 -7.86 0.36 0.08
CA SER A 45 -8.80 -0.45 0.84
C SER A 45 -9.99 0.37 1.35
N PRO A 46 -11.24 -0.11 1.15
CA PRO A 46 -12.44 0.51 1.70
C PRO A 46 -12.50 0.43 3.24
N GLU A 47 -11.55 -0.26 3.88
CA GLU A 47 -11.51 -0.47 5.33
C GLU A 47 -10.77 0.65 6.10
N VAL A 48 -10.26 1.67 5.40
CA VAL A 48 -9.53 2.78 6.01
C VAL A 48 -10.49 3.91 6.40
N LYS A 49 -10.37 4.37 7.64
CA LYS A 49 -11.22 5.40 8.25
C LYS A 49 -10.41 6.61 8.68
N GLU A 50 -11.09 7.74 8.85
CA GLU A 50 -10.49 8.91 9.50
C GLU A 50 -10.03 8.53 10.91
N GLY A 51 -8.79 8.86 11.24
CA GLY A 51 -8.15 8.49 12.49
C GLY A 51 -7.22 7.28 12.42
N ASP A 52 -7.30 6.46 11.37
CA ASP A 52 -6.44 5.28 11.21
C ASP A 52 -4.97 5.69 11.01
N SER A 53 -4.06 4.87 11.55
CA SER A 53 -2.64 4.95 11.22
C SER A 53 -2.35 4.25 9.91
N VAL A 54 -1.46 4.86 9.13
CA VAL A 54 -0.94 4.31 7.89
C VAL A 54 0.59 4.31 7.90
N ASP A 55 1.16 3.29 7.30
CA ASP A 55 2.59 3.14 7.09
C ASP A 55 2.97 3.68 5.71
N ILE A 56 4.05 4.45 5.65
CA ILE A 56 4.57 5.04 4.41
C ILE A 56 5.85 4.31 4.04
N PHE A 57 5.92 3.82 2.80
CA PHE A 57 7.05 3.07 2.27
C PHE A 57 7.71 3.82 1.12
N LYS A 58 9.02 3.67 0.99
CA LYS A 58 9.82 4.15 -0.14
C LYS A 58 10.51 2.99 -0.81
N LYS A 59 10.48 2.95 -2.14
CA LYS A 59 11.23 1.99 -2.94
C LYS A 59 12.70 2.41 -2.99
N VAL A 60 13.59 1.53 -2.54
CA VAL A 60 15.04 1.74 -2.53
C VAL A 60 15.68 0.71 -3.45
N CYS A 61 16.26 1.18 -4.55
CA CYS A 61 16.99 0.33 -5.49
C CYS A 61 18.50 0.46 -5.23
N PRO A 62 19.25 -0.65 -5.10
CA PRO A 62 20.70 -0.58 -4.97
C PRO A 62 21.32 0.06 -6.22
N LYS A 63 22.18 1.06 -6.02
CA LYS A 63 22.90 1.71 -7.13
C LYS A 63 23.89 0.71 -7.73
N ARG A 64 23.82 0.50 -9.05
CA ARG A 64 24.79 -0.31 -9.80
C ARG A 64 26.21 0.21 -9.52
N LYS A 65 27.10 -0.64 -9.03
CA LYS A 65 28.53 -0.49 -9.36
C LYS A 65 28.65 -1.05 -10.77
N SER A 66 28.95 -0.20 -11.75
CA SER A 66 29.14 -0.62 -13.14
C SER A 66 30.38 -1.53 -13.24
N ASN A 67 30.20 -2.82 -12.99
CA ASN A 67 31.25 -3.80 -13.23
C ASN A 67 30.83 -4.64 -14.44
N PRO A 68 31.47 -4.47 -15.62
CA PRO A 68 31.03 -5.06 -16.88
C PRO A 68 31.19 -6.59 -16.98
N LYS A 69 31.61 -7.27 -15.90
CA LYS A 69 31.91 -8.72 -15.88
C LYS A 69 30.93 -9.57 -15.06
N ILE A 70 29.94 -8.98 -14.41
CA ILE A 70 29.01 -9.73 -13.55
C ILE A 70 27.65 -9.71 -14.24
N GLU A 71 27.20 -10.89 -14.67
CA GLU A 71 25.85 -11.13 -15.21
C GLU A 71 24.79 -10.49 -14.33
N GLN A 72 23.75 -10.01 -15.00
CA GLN A 72 22.62 -9.29 -14.43
C GLN A 72 21.91 -10.13 -13.35
N VAL A 73 22.34 -9.99 -12.10
CA VAL A 73 21.50 -10.34 -10.96
C VAL A 73 20.41 -9.28 -10.94
N ASP A 74 19.15 -9.69 -11.16
CA ASP A 74 17.98 -8.84 -10.93
C ASP A 74 17.98 -8.42 -9.46
N HIS A 75 18.59 -7.28 -9.19
CA HIS A 75 18.55 -6.70 -7.86
C HIS A 75 17.15 -6.11 -7.66
N SER A 76 16.31 -6.86 -6.93
CA SER A 76 15.01 -6.39 -6.49
C SER A 76 15.19 -5.06 -5.74
N CYS A 77 14.37 -4.07 -6.08
CA CYS A 77 14.27 -2.89 -5.24
C CYS A 77 13.43 -3.24 -4.02
N ASP A 78 13.90 -2.85 -2.84
CA ASP A 78 13.22 -3.13 -1.59
C ASP A 78 12.25 -1.99 -1.24
N SER A 79 11.09 -2.33 -0.69
CA SER A 79 10.18 -1.36 -0.08
C SER A 79 10.54 -1.20 1.39
N VAL A 80 10.99 0.00 1.78
CA VAL A 80 11.42 0.30 3.16
C VAL A 80 10.42 1.25 3.80
N LYS A 81 9.93 0.92 5.00
CA LYS A 81 9.09 1.83 5.79
C LYS A 81 9.90 3.05 6.19
N VAL A 82 9.42 4.24 5.81
CA VAL A 82 10.06 5.52 6.09
C VAL A 82 9.35 6.33 7.18
N GLY A 83 8.12 5.94 7.53
CA GLY A 83 7.42 6.51 8.66
C GLY A 83 5.97 6.06 8.75
N THR A 84 5.23 6.74 9.63
CA THR A 84 3.80 6.54 9.87
C THR A 84 3.10 7.88 9.81
N SER A 85 1.86 7.91 9.37
CA SER A 85 1.00 9.09 9.40
C SER A 85 -0.43 8.69 9.77
N LYS A 86 -1.29 9.68 9.98
CA LYS A 86 -2.69 9.50 10.36
C LYS A 86 -3.61 9.99 9.26
N VAL A 87 -4.68 9.25 9.00
CA VAL A 87 -5.72 9.66 8.06
C VAL A 87 -6.57 10.77 8.68
N ILE A 88 -6.63 11.93 8.01
CA ILE A 88 -7.41 13.09 8.49
C ILE A 88 -8.70 13.32 7.72
N LYS A 89 -8.79 12.84 6.47
CA LYS A 89 -10.00 12.97 5.65
C LYS A 89 -10.12 11.87 4.62
N ILE A 90 -11.27 11.19 4.54
CA ILE A 90 -11.57 10.33 3.39
C ILE A 90 -12.21 11.18 2.29
N LEU A 91 -11.64 11.14 1.08
CA LEU A 91 -12.15 11.90 -0.08
C LEU A 91 -13.02 11.03 -0.98
N THR A 92 -12.57 9.80 -1.25
CA THR A 92 -13.32 8.78 -1.97
C THR A 92 -13.01 7.40 -1.39
N LYS A 93 -13.63 6.35 -1.92
CA LYS A 93 -13.32 4.96 -1.53
C LYS A 93 -11.83 4.56 -1.68
N ASP A 94 -11.08 5.25 -2.55
CA ASP A 94 -9.70 4.91 -2.88
C ASP A 94 -8.70 6.04 -2.59
N THR A 95 -9.17 7.16 -2.01
CA THR A 95 -8.31 8.34 -1.76
C THR A 95 -8.64 9.02 -0.44
N ALA A 96 -7.59 9.44 0.25
CA ALA A 96 -7.68 10.16 1.51
C ALA A 96 -6.60 11.25 1.59
N ILE A 97 -6.76 12.12 2.58
CA ILE A 97 -5.70 13.01 3.06
C ILE A 97 -5.14 12.42 4.35
N ILE A 98 -3.81 12.37 4.43
CA ILE A 98 -3.07 12.06 5.66
C ILE A 98 -2.36 13.31 6.18
N GLU A 99 -2.01 13.32 7.47
CA GLU A 99 -1.16 14.35 8.04
C GLU A 99 0.16 14.46 7.26
N THR A 100 0.64 15.70 7.08
CA THR A 100 1.93 15.96 6.44
C THR A 100 3.04 15.30 7.24
N PRO A 101 3.78 14.32 6.67
CA PRO A 101 4.87 13.67 7.38
C PRO A 101 6.02 14.65 7.64
N THR A 102 6.84 14.36 8.65
CA THR A 102 8.03 15.17 8.99
C THR A 102 9.15 15.06 7.95
N PHE A 103 9.07 14.07 7.05
CA PHE A 103 10.00 13.87 5.95
C PHE A 103 9.41 14.34 4.62
N LYS A 104 10.30 14.64 3.68
CA LYS A 104 9.90 15.05 2.32
C LYS A 104 9.23 13.88 1.60
N VAL A 105 7.99 14.09 1.17
CA VAL A 105 7.27 13.12 0.31
C VAL A 105 7.85 13.14 -1.09
N GLU A 106 8.19 11.96 -1.61
CA GLU A 106 8.71 11.74 -2.97
C GLU A 106 7.71 10.96 -3.83
N GLY A 107 7.79 11.10 -5.15
CA GLY A 107 6.77 10.57 -6.08
C GLY A 107 6.65 9.04 -6.18
N GLU A 108 7.60 8.28 -5.62
CA GLU A 108 7.61 6.81 -5.63
C GLU A 108 7.26 6.18 -4.26
N MET A 109 6.71 6.98 -3.34
CA MET A 109 6.26 6.47 -2.05
C MET A 109 4.87 5.84 -2.13
N THR A 110 4.64 4.81 -1.32
CA THR A 110 3.37 4.09 -1.21
C THR A 110 2.87 4.09 0.24
N VAL A 111 1.57 3.87 0.42
CA VAL A 111 0.92 3.93 1.73
C VAL A 111 0.07 2.67 1.92
N GLU A 112 0.19 2.05 3.09
CA GLU A 112 -0.59 0.89 3.51
C GLU A 112 -1.21 1.13 4.89
N LYS A 113 -2.35 0.50 5.18
CA LYS A 113 -2.94 0.57 6.53
C LYS A 113 -1.99 -0.11 7.50
N SER A 114 -1.71 0.52 8.64
CA SER A 114 -0.89 -0.13 9.68
C SER A 114 -1.71 -1.26 10.31
N ASP A 115 -1.16 -2.47 10.30
CA ASP A 115 -1.68 -3.59 11.09
C ASP A 115 -1.39 -3.31 12.57
N ASN A 116 -2.36 -2.75 13.28
CA ASN A 116 -2.27 -2.49 14.72
C ASN A 116 -3.41 -3.20 15.44
#